data_AF-A0AA86LVQ0-F1
#
_entry.id   AF-A0AA86LVQ0-F1
#
_cell.length_a   1.000
_cell.length_b   1.000
_cell.length_c   1.000
_cell.angle_alpha   90.00
_cell.angle_beta   90.00
_cell.angle_gamma   90.00
#
_symmetry.space_group_name_H-M   'P 1'
#
loop_
_entity.id
_entity.type
_entity.pdbx_description
1 polymer ?
#
loop_
_entity_poly.entity_id
_entity_poly.type
_entity_poly.pdbx_seq_one_letter_code
_entity_poly.pdbx_strand_id
1 'polypeptide(L)'
;METKLWVVDNFTNEKDIYPQIEEAADLLRNHEVVAFPTETVYGLGGDATSDKAVDKIFAAKGRPSDNPLIVHIGDKEQLHTFVESIPSKAEKVIDAFWPGPLTVILPKKDQVSDKVTAGLNSIAVRMPSHPVALALLKKVALPIAAPSANLSGKPSPTLARHVMNDLEGRISGVVDGGATGVGVESTVLDCTEEIPIILRPGGITQKELENVIGPVKVDRALISDKEAPKSPGMKYTHYAPDAPLVIVDGSSDFFQSIIDHYKDQGKRVGVLTTSEHENVYKADAVITCGSRSNLETVATHLYESLRSFNECDVDIIVSESFSEEGVGHAVMNRLMKAAGHHVIKQ
;
A
#
# COMPACT_ATOMS: atom_id res chain seq x y z
N MET A 1 2.09 -1.66 -26.25
CA MET A 1 0.91 -0.87 -25.85
C MET A 1 1.43 0.47 -25.40
N GLU A 2 0.83 1.58 -25.81
CA GLU A 2 1.20 2.92 -25.32
C GLU A 2 0.42 3.20 -24.03
N THR A 3 1.11 3.60 -22.97
CA THR A 3 0.49 3.93 -21.67
C THR A 3 0.11 5.40 -21.67
N LYS A 4 -1.18 5.70 -21.54
CA LYS A 4 -1.67 7.08 -21.46
C LYS A 4 -1.41 7.68 -20.07
N LEU A 5 -1.09 8.97 -20.01
CA LEU A 5 -0.96 9.71 -18.75
C LEU A 5 -1.99 10.85 -18.74
N TRP A 6 -2.92 10.82 -17.79
CA TRP A 6 -3.89 11.89 -17.58
C TRP A 6 -3.57 12.66 -16.32
N VAL A 7 -3.26 13.94 -16.45
CA VAL A 7 -3.07 14.83 -15.29
C VAL A 7 -4.42 15.42 -14.88
N VAL A 8 -4.77 15.25 -13.60
CA VAL A 8 -6.02 15.70 -13.00
C VAL A 8 -5.70 16.50 -11.73
N ASP A 9 -6.39 17.64 -11.57
CA ASP A 9 -6.24 18.45 -10.36
C ASP A 9 -7.03 17.81 -9.20
N ASN A 10 -6.41 17.77 -8.02
CA ASN A 10 -7.01 17.24 -6.79
C ASN A 10 -7.84 18.29 -6.02
N PHE A 11 -7.75 19.57 -6.38
CA PHE A 11 -8.30 20.70 -5.60
C PHE A 11 -9.65 21.23 -6.11
N THR A 12 -10.23 20.60 -7.12
CA THR A 12 -11.45 21.06 -7.77
C THR A 12 -12.69 20.28 -7.32
N ASN A 13 -13.83 20.97 -7.32
CA ASN A 13 -15.09 20.43 -6.83
C ASN A 13 -15.54 19.19 -7.62
N GLU A 14 -16.27 18.27 -6.97
CA GLU A 14 -16.90 17.07 -7.56
C GLU A 14 -17.78 17.34 -8.81
N LYS A 15 -18.02 18.60 -9.17
CA LYS A 15 -18.87 19.03 -10.28
C LYS A 15 -18.13 19.16 -11.62
N ASP A 16 -16.80 19.22 -11.63
CA ASP A 16 -16.04 19.30 -12.86
C ASP A 16 -15.74 17.87 -13.36
N ILE A 17 -16.58 17.38 -14.27
CA ILE A 17 -16.36 16.10 -14.94
C ILE A 17 -15.14 16.27 -15.85
N TYR A 18 -13.98 15.84 -15.38
CA TYR A 18 -12.77 15.76 -16.19
C TYR A 18 -12.98 14.76 -17.33
N PRO A 19 -12.88 15.17 -18.61
CA PRO A 19 -12.88 14.23 -19.75
C PRO A 19 -11.87 13.10 -19.59
N GLN A 20 -10.76 13.38 -18.91
CA GLN A 20 -9.73 12.43 -18.52
C GLN A 20 -10.27 11.28 -17.65
N ILE A 21 -11.15 11.58 -16.69
CA ILE A 21 -11.74 10.59 -15.79
C ILE A 21 -12.75 9.72 -16.54
N GLU A 22 -13.51 10.28 -17.48
CA GLU A 22 -14.37 9.48 -18.35
C GLU A 22 -13.53 8.51 -19.21
N GLU A 23 -12.46 9.00 -19.84
CA GLU A 23 -11.62 8.14 -20.69
C GLU A 23 -10.97 7.00 -19.88
N ALA A 24 -10.45 7.29 -18.69
CA ALA A 24 -9.95 6.28 -17.76
C ALA A 24 -11.05 5.29 -17.34
N ALA A 25 -12.27 5.79 -17.10
CA ALA A 25 -13.41 4.96 -16.73
C ALA A 25 -13.83 4.02 -17.88
N ASP A 26 -13.85 4.51 -19.11
CA ASP A 26 -14.17 3.72 -20.30
C ASP A 26 -13.16 2.60 -20.51
N LEU A 27 -11.88 2.84 -20.26
CA LEU A 27 -10.87 1.78 -20.31
C LEU A 27 -11.14 0.69 -19.27
N LEU A 28 -11.46 1.07 -18.02
CA LEU A 28 -11.81 0.11 -16.98
C LEU A 28 -13.07 -0.70 -17.34
N ARG A 29 -14.12 -0.06 -17.87
CA ARG A 29 -15.34 -0.74 -18.37
C ARG A 29 -15.04 -1.71 -19.51
N ASN A 30 -14.01 -1.42 -20.33
CA ASN A 30 -13.55 -2.30 -21.41
C ASN A 30 -12.54 -3.37 -20.96
N HIS A 31 -12.47 -3.65 -19.65
CA HIS A 31 -11.56 -4.63 -19.05
C HIS A 31 -10.07 -4.35 -19.33
N GLU A 32 -9.72 -3.07 -19.53
CA GLU A 32 -8.34 -2.60 -19.48
C GLU A 32 -7.93 -2.29 -18.03
N VAL A 33 -6.62 -2.12 -17.82
CA VAL A 33 -6.09 -1.79 -16.49
C VAL A 33 -5.53 -0.38 -16.45
N VAL A 34 -5.93 0.37 -15.44
CA VAL A 34 -5.58 1.79 -15.26
C VAL A 34 -5.08 2.01 -13.84
N ALA A 35 -3.95 2.69 -13.69
CA ALA A 35 -3.46 3.10 -12.40
C ALA A 35 -4.09 4.45 -11.96
N PHE A 36 -4.39 4.60 -10.68
CA PHE A 36 -5.00 5.81 -10.13
C PHE A 36 -4.52 6.09 -8.69
N PRO A 37 -4.48 7.35 -8.25
CA PRO A 37 -4.05 7.71 -6.90
C PRO A 37 -5.10 7.26 -5.88
N THR A 38 -4.68 6.97 -4.66
CA THR A 38 -5.56 6.93 -3.48
C THR A 38 -4.92 7.76 -2.36
N GLU A 39 -5.59 7.91 -1.22
CA GLU A 39 -4.98 8.55 -0.06
C GLU A 39 -3.84 7.71 0.54
N THR A 40 -3.74 6.42 0.18
CA THR A 40 -2.70 5.50 0.69
C THR A 40 -1.51 5.38 -0.27
N VAL A 41 -1.71 4.68 -1.38
CA VAL A 41 -0.73 4.42 -2.45
C VAL A 41 -1.49 4.39 -3.78
N TYR A 42 -0.81 4.56 -4.92
CA TYR A 42 -1.42 4.36 -6.22
C TYR A 42 -1.86 2.90 -6.40
N GLY A 43 -3.08 2.69 -6.88
CA GLY A 43 -3.66 1.38 -7.17
C GLY A 43 -3.68 1.09 -8.67
N LEU A 44 -3.46 -0.17 -9.07
CA LEU A 44 -3.63 -0.65 -10.45
C LEU A 44 -5.00 -1.31 -10.59
N GLY A 45 -5.98 -0.56 -11.07
CA GLY A 45 -7.37 -1.01 -11.18
C GLY A 45 -7.64 -1.86 -12.40
N GLY A 46 -8.50 -2.85 -12.23
CA GLY A 46 -9.23 -3.55 -13.28
C GLY A 46 -10.57 -4.04 -12.74
N ASP A 47 -11.53 -4.29 -13.63
CA ASP A 47 -12.86 -4.80 -13.29
C ASP A 47 -12.78 -6.12 -12.50
N ALA A 48 -13.27 -6.11 -11.25
CA ALA A 48 -13.24 -7.26 -10.35
C ALA A 48 -14.18 -8.40 -10.77
N THR A 49 -15.13 -8.13 -11.68
CA THR A 49 -16.06 -9.14 -12.20
C THR A 49 -15.49 -9.89 -13.41
N SER A 50 -14.36 -9.44 -13.95
CA SER A 50 -13.79 -9.94 -15.19
C SER A 50 -12.45 -10.64 -14.98
N ASP A 51 -12.41 -11.96 -15.20
CA ASP A 51 -11.19 -12.76 -15.22
C ASP A 51 -10.11 -12.13 -16.12
N LYS A 52 -10.51 -11.58 -17.27
CA LYS A 52 -9.61 -10.95 -18.24
C LYS A 52 -8.94 -9.71 -17.66
N ALA A 53 -9.69 -8.85 -16.95
CA ALA A 53 -9.13 -7.67 -16.33
C ALA A 53 -8.18 -8.05 -15.18
N VAL A 54 -8.57 -9.04 -14.38
CA VAL A 54 -7.77 -9.53 -13.25
C VAL A 54 -6.46 -10.18 -13.74
N ASP A 55 -6.49 -10.96 -14.81
CA ASP A 55 -5.28 -11.52 -15.44
C ASP A 55 -4.32 -10.43 -15.91
N LYS A 56 -4.83 -9.32 -16.47
CA LYS A 56 -3.99 -8.18 -16.86
C LYS A 56 -3.31 -7.51 -15.67
N ILE A 57 -3.98 -7.42 -14.51
CA ILE A 57 -3.36 -6.91 -13.27
C ILE A 57 -2.17 -7.79 -12.88
N PHE A 58 -2.38 -9.12 -12.82
CA PHE A 58 -1.33 -10.06 -12.46
C PHE A 58 -0.16 -10.03 -13.45
N ALA A 59 -0.46 -10.02 -14.76
CA ALA A 59 0.52 -9.97 -15.82
C ALA A 59 1.35 -8.68 -15.81
N ALA A 60 0.70 -7.51 -15.67
CA ALA A 60 1.39 -6.23 -15.63
C ALA A 60 2.38 -6.15 -14.47
N LYS A 61 1.97 -6.62 -13.28
CA LYS A 61 2.79 -6.60 -12.06
C LYS A 61 3.84 -7.71 -11.98
N GLY A 62 3.69 -8.80 -12.75
CA GLY A 62 4.46 -10.04 -12.53
C GLY A 62 4.16 -10.67 -11.17
N ARG A 63 2.90 -10.60 -10.72
CA ARG A 63 2.49 -11.02 -9.38
C ARG A 63 1.95 -12.47 -9.39
N PRO A 64 2.28 -13.31 -8.38
CA PRO A 64 1.64 -14.61 -8.20
C PRO A 64 0.11 -14.50 -8.02
N SER A 65 -0.63 -15.42 -8.65
CA SER A 65 -2.11 -15.46 -8.61
C SER A 65 -2.68 -15.99 -7.28
N ASP A 66 -1.83 -16.39 -6.34
CA ASP A 66 -2.22 -16.98 -5.05
C ASP A 66 -2.48 -15.94 -3.94
N ASN A 67 -2.36 -14.64 -4.26
CA ASN A 67 -2.63 -13.57 -3.31
C ASN A 67 -3.88 -12.78 -3.69
N PRO A 68 -4.84 -12.61 -2.77
CA PRO A 68 -6.06 -11.88 -3.05
C PRO A 68 -5.80 -10.39 -3.37
N LEU A 69 -6.78 -9.77 -4.01
CA LEU A 69 -6.81 -8.35 -4.36
C LEU A 69 -7.87 -7.61 -3.53
N ILE A 70 -7.65 -6.32 -3.27
CA ILE A 70 -8.63 -5.46 -2.61
C ILE A 70 -9.53 -4.84 -3.67
N VAL A 71 -10.84 -5.00 -3.52
CA VAL A 71 -11.85 -4.36 -4.35
C VAL A 71 -12.14 -2.96 -3.83
N HIS A 72 -12.09 -1.98 -4.73
CA HIS A 72 -12.39 -0.58 -4.49
C HIS A 72 -13.77 -0.25 -5.05
N ILE A 73 -14.54 0.54 -4.29
CA ILE A 73 -15.89 0.99 -4.66
C ILE A 73 -15.99 2.51 -4.56
N GLY A 74 -16.88 3.09 -5.37
CA GLY A 74 -17.20 4.52 -5.37
C GLY A 74 -18.48 4.86 -4.60
N ASP A 75 -19.29 3.85 -4.27
CA ASP A 75 -20.52 3.99 -3.50
C ASP A 75 -20.69 2.78 -2.57
N LYS A 76 -21.11 3.01 -1.31
CA LYS A 76 -21.33 1.96 -0.31
C LYS A 76 -22.40 0.96 -0.76
N GLU A 77 -23.42 1.40 -1.49
CA GLU A 77 -24.51 0.54 -2.00
C GLU A 77 -23.99 -0.57 -2.92
N GLN A 78 -22.82 -0.38 -3.56
CA GLN A 78 -22.18 -1.41 -4.38
C GLN A 78 -21.88 -2.68 -3.58
N LEU A 79 -21.67 -2.61 -2.26
CA LEU A 79 -21.44 -3.78 -1.41
C LEU A 79 -22.54 -4.84 -1.59
N HIS A 80 -23.80 -4.43 -1.69
CA HIS A 80 -24.93 -5.35 -1.81
C HIS A 80 -24.86 -6.23 -3.07
N THR A 81 -24.08 -5.83 -4.07
CA THR A 81 -23.93 -6.59 -5.32
C THR A 81 -23.02 -7.80 -5.17
N PHE A 82 -21.94 -7.72 -4.37
CA PHE A 82 -20.92 -8.80 -4.29
C PHE A 82 -20.56 -9.25 -2.87
N VAL A 83 -21.13 -8.66 -1.83
CA VAL A 83 -20.99 -9.09 -0.43
C VAL A 83 -22.26 -9.82 0.02
N GLU A 84 -22.08 -10.96 0.68
CA GLU A 84 -23.20 -11.81 1.15
C GLU A 84 -23.89 -11.20 2.37
N SER A 85 -23.11 -10.79 3.36
CA SER A 85 -23.61 -10.15 4.58
C SER A 85 -22.59 -9.17 5.14
N ILE A 86 -23.08 -8.14 5.83
CA ILE A 86 -22.25 -7.14 6.51
C ILE A 86 -22.50 -7.31 8.02
N PRO A 87 -21.57 -7.89 8.78
CA PRO A 87 -21.71 -8.01 10.23
C PRO A 87 -21.83 -6.64 10.92
N SER A 88 -22.55 -6.55 12.04
CA SER A 88 -22.79 -5.27 12.72
C SER A 88 -21.50 -4.52 13.12
N LYS A 89 -20.42 -5.25 13.49
CA LYS A 89 -19.12 -4.61 13.74
C LYS A 89 -18.49 -4.04 12.47
N ALA A 90 -18.63 -4.74 11.33
CA ALA A 90 -18.14 -4.25 10.04
C ALA A 90 -18.89 -2.97 9.61
N GLU A 91 -20.21 -2.95 9.76
CA GLU A 91 -21.05 -1.77 9.46
C GLU A 91 -20.58 -0.53 10.25
N LYS A 92 -20.36 -0.68 11.56
CA LYS A 92 -19.86 0.43 12.41
C LYS A 92 -18.51 0.98 11.96
N VAL A 93 -17.55 0.13 11.60
CA VAL A 93 -16.23 0.62 11.13
C VAL A 93 -16.30 1.17 9.70
N ILE A 94 -17.16 0.62 8.84
CA ILE A 94 -17.45 1.19 7.52
C ILE A 94 -18.03 2.61 7.68
N ASP A 95 -18.93 2.82 8.63
CA ASP A 95 -19.51 4.15 8.86
C ASP A 95 -18.55 5.13 9.51
N ALA A 96 -17.67 4.66 10.39
CA ALA A 96 -16.69 5.51 11.04
C ALA A 96 -15.51 5.89 10.11
N PHE A 97 -15.07 4.99 9.23
CA PHE A 97 -13.79 5.13 8.53
C PHE A 97 -13.89 5.14 7.01
N TRP A 98 -15.07 4.96 6.40
CA TRP A 98 -15.26 5.14 4.96
C TRP A 98 -15.97 6.45 4.60
N PRO A 99 -15.52 7.14 3.54
CA PRO A 99 -14.33 6.84 2.72
C PRO A 99 -13.02 7.01 3.51
N GLY A 100 -12.04 6.12 3.31
CA GLY A 100 -10.76 6.21 4.02
C GLY A 100 -9.87 4.95 3.99
N PRO A 101 -8.77 4.96 4.76
CA PRO A 101 -7.68 3.98 4.67
C PRO A 101 -7.98 2.67 5.44
N LEU A 102 -9.25 2.27 5.49
CA LEU A 102 -9.69 1.01 6.06
C LEU A 102 -10.15 0.05 4.95
N THR A 103 -9.62 -1.16 4.96
CA THR A 103 -10.12 -2.30 4.18
C THR A 103 -10.80 -3.26 5.14
N VAL A 104 -12.01 -3.70 4.81
CA VAL A 104 -12.73 -4.72 5.57
C VAL A 104 -12.83 -6.01 4.75
N ILE A 105 -12.64 -7.16 5.40
CA ILE A 105 -12.87 -8.46 4.79
C ILE A 105 -14.26 -8.95 5.20
N LEU A 106 -15.06 -9.32 4.21
CA LEU A 106 -16.47 -9.70 4.36
C LEU A 106 -16.75 -11.02 3.61
N PRO A 107 -17.79 -11.77 3.98
CA PRO A 107 -18.25 -12.92 3.19
C PRO A 107 -18.66 -12.51 1.77
N LYS A 108 -18.20 -13.23 0.74
CA LYS A 108 -18.43 -12.87 -0.68
C LYS A 108 -19.66 -13.57 -1.27
N LYS A 109 -20.26 -12.96 -2.29
CA LYS A 109 -21.13 -13.62 -3.28
C LYS A 109 -20.34 -14.04 -4.52
N ASP A 110 -20.92 -14.91 -5.33
CA ASP A 110 -20.36 -15.33 -6.63
C ASP A 110 -20.65 -14.31 -7.75
N GLN A 111 -20.24 -13.07 -7.53
CA GLN A 111 -20.41 -11.94 -8.47
C GLN A 111 -19.08 -11.27 -8.84
N VAL A 112 -17.99 -11.67 -8.20
CA VAL A 112 -16.62 -11.28 -8.55
C VAL A 112 -15.84 -12.49 -9.02
N SER A 113 -14.82 -12.27 -9.85
CA SER A 113 -13.92 -13.32 -10.31
C SER A 113 -13.23 -14.00 -9.12
N ASP A 114 -13.18 -15.33 -9.08
CA ASP A 114 -12.49 -16.07 -8.01
C ASP A 114 -10.99 -15.77 -7.96
N LYS A 115 -10.41 -15.28 -9.06
CA LYS A 115 -9.01 -14.80 -9.10
C LYS A 115 -8.79 -13.55 -8.23
N VAL A 116 -9.84 -12.78 -7.93
CA VAL A 116 -9.77 -11.63 -7.01
C VAL A 116 -9.57 -12.12 -5.58
N THR A 117 -10.27 -13.20 -5.19
CA THR A 117 -10.24 -13.71 -3.81
C THR A 117 -9.25 -14.86 -3.63
N ALA A 118 -8.52 -15.24 -4.68
CA ALA A 118 -7.67 -16.43 -4.70
C ALA A 118 -8.43 -17.70 -4.26
N GLY A 119 -9.72 -17.79 -4.61
CA GLY A 119 -10.61 -18.90 -4.25
C GLY A 119 -11.14 -18.87 -2.81
N LEU A 120 -10.87 -17.80 -2.03
CA LEU A 120 -11.44 -17.64 -0.69
C LEU A 120 -12.93 -17.29 -0.75
N ASN A 121 -13.68 -17.69 0.28
CA ASN A 121 -15.11 -17.36 0.47
C ASN A 121 -15.32 -15.93 1.01
N SER A 122 -14.25 -15.15 1.14
CA SER A 122 -14.30 -13.77 1.61
C SER A 122 -13.65 -12.82 0.61
N ILE A 123 -14.03 -11.55 0.70
CA ILE A 123 -13.57 -10.48 -0.17
C ILE A 123 -13.11 -9.28 0.65
N ALA A 124 -11.96 -8.73 0.29
CA ALA A 124 -11.43 -7.50 0.88
C ALA A 124 -11.95 -6.30 0.10
N VAL A 125 -12.61 -5.37 0.79
CA VAL A 125 -13.27 -4.20 0.16
C VAL A 125 -12.81 -2.91 0.82
N ARG A 126 -12.74 -1.83 0.04
CA ARG A 126 -12.42 -0.48 0.52
C ARG A 126 -13.13 0.59 -0.31
N MET A 127 -13.52 1.67 0.34
CA MET A 127 -13.90 2.92 -0.31
C MET A 127 -12.81 3.97 -0.03
N PRO A 128 -11.94 4.32 -1.01
CA PRO A 128 -10.83 5.26 -0.78
C PRO A 128 -11.37 6.68 -0.57
N SER A 129 -10.68 7.53 0.20
CA SER A 129 -11.09 8.93 0.44
C SER A 129 -10.49 9.94 -0.54
N HIS A 130 -9.67 9.49 -1.50
CA HIS A 130 -9.07 10.39 -2.49
C HIS A 130 -10.12 10.91 -3.49
N PRO A 131 -10.24 12.24 -3.71
CA PRO A 131 -11.25 12.81 -4.60
C PRO A 131 -11.20 12.24 -6.02
N VAL A 132 -10.01 12.16 -6.62
CA VAL A 132 -9.82 11.58 -7.96
C VAL A 132 -10.20 10.09 -8.01
N ALA A 133 -9.86 9.30 -6.98
CA ALA A 133 -10.23 7.88 -6.92
C ALA A 133 -11.75 7.72 -6.82
N LEU A 134 -12.39 8.47 -5.93
CA LEU A 134 -13.85 8.44 -5.76
C LEU A 134 -14.57 8.88 -7.03
N ALA A 135 -14.12 9.95 -7.68
CA ALA A 135 -14.69 10.41 -8.94
C ALA A 135 -14.58 9.32 -10.02
N LEU A 136 -13.41 8.70 -10.18
CA LEU A 136 -13.19 7.60 -11.11
C LEU A 136 -14.08 6.39 -10.78
N LEU A 137 -14.11 5.94 -9.53
CA LEU A 137 -14.86 4.74 -9.12
C LEU A 137 -16.38 4.94 -9.23
N LYS A 138 -16.90 6.11 -8.82
CA LYS A 138 -18.31 6.50 -9.03
C LYS A 138 -18.64 6.50 -10.52
N LYS A 139 -17.73 7.02 -11.35
CA LYS A 139 -17.93 7.11 -12.79
C LYS A 139 -17.94 5.74 -13.45
N VAL A 140 -16.99 4.87 -13.11
CA VAL A 140 -16.91 3.51 -13.64
C VAL A 140 -18.14 2.69 -13.26
N ALA A 141 -18.63 2.86 -12.02
CA ALA A 141 -19.80 2.15 -11.47
C ALA A 141 -19.66 0.61 -11.47
N LEU A 142 -18.44 0.10 -11.35
CA LEU A 142 -18.10 -1.32 -11.20
C LEU A 142 -17.23 -1.51 -9.94
N PRO A 143 -17.21 -2.72 -9.33
CA PRO A 143 -16.19 -3.05 -8.35
C PRO A 143 -14.82 -3.16 -9.04
N ILE A 144 -13.83 -2.43 -8.55
CA ILE A 144 -12.48 -2.39 -9.16
C ILE A 144 -11.46 -3.09 -8.26
N ALA A 145 -10.94 -4.23 -8.71
CA ALA A 145 -9.82 -4.87 -8.04
C ALA A 145 -8.57 -4.00 -8.27
N ALA A 146 -7.93 -3.53 -7.19
CA ALA A 146 -6.78 -2.65 -7.28
C ALA A 146 -5.74 -2.94 -6.19
N PRO A 147 -4.71 -3.76 -6.48
CA PRO A 147 -3.50 -3.78 -5.66
C PRO A 147 -2.65 -2.53 -5.92
N SER A 148 -1.55 -2.36 -5.17
CA SER A 148 -0.58 -1.28 -5.42
C SER A 148 -0.05 -1.30 -6.87
N ALA A 149 0.24 -0.15 -7.47
CA ALA A 149 0.60 0.00 -8.89
C ALA A 149 2.11 -0.11 -9.19
N ASN A 150 2.81 -1.07 -8.57
CA ASN A 150 4.24 -1.33 -8.75
C ASN A 150 4.51 -2.72 -9.33
N LEU A 151 5.72 -2.97 -9.84
CA LEU A 151 6.18 -4.34 -10.08
C LEU A 151 6.25 -5.11 -8.77
N SER A 152 5.90 -6.40 -8.79
CA SER A 152 5.91 -7.25 -7.59
C SER A 152 7.27 -7.21 -6.90
N GLY A 153 7.29 -7.05 -5.57
CA GLY A 153 8.51 -6.97 -4.74
C GLY A 153 8.98 -5.54 -4.46
N LYS A 154 8.83 -4.61 -5.42
CA LYS A 154 9.28 -3.21 -5.27
C LYS A 154 8.47 -2.41 -4.22
N PRO A 155 8.97 -1.26 -3.73
CA PRO A 155 8.21 -0.35 -2.86
C PRO A 155 6.88 0.05 -3.50
N SER A 156 5.86 0.33 -2.71
CA SER A 156 4.58 0.78 -3.28
C SER A 156 4.73 2.19 -3.89
N PRO A 157 3.94 2.54 -4.91
CA PRO A 157 4.04 3.85 -5.56
C PRO A 157 3.19 4.90 -4.84
N THR A 158 3.82 6.00 -4.42
CA THR A 158 3.16 7.18 -3.83
C THR A 158 3.04 8.38 -4.79
N LEU A 159 3.55 8.24 -6.02
CA LEU A 159 3.53 9.26 -7.08
C LEU A 159 3.28 8.59 -8.44
N ALA A 160 2.68 9.31 -9.39
CA ALA A 160 2.47 8.81 -10.75
C ALA A 160 3.80 8.43 -11.43
N ARG A 161 4.88 9.18 -11.19
CA ARG A 161 6.24 8.83 -11.68
C ARG A 161 6.69 7.44 -11.23
N HIS A 162 6.35 7.03 -10.00
CA HIS A 162 6.69 5.69 -9.51
C HIS A 162 5.97 4.60 -10.29
N VAL A 163 4.71 4.87 -10.68
CA VAL A 163 3.91 3.96 -11.52
C VAL A 163 4.50 3.88 -12.93
N MET A 164 4.82 5.02 -13.54
CA MET A 164 5.41 5.06 -14.88
C MET A 164 6.73 4.28 -14.94
N ASN A 165 7.63 4.50 -13.97
CA ASN A 165 8.90 3.79 -13.88
C ASN A 165 8.75 2.25 -13.83
N ASP A 166 7.65 1.75 -13.26
CA ASP A 166 7.42 0.32 -13.06
C ASP A 166 6.55 -0.31 -14.16
N LEU A 167 5.54 0.40 -14.66
CA LEU A 167 4.43 -0.17 -15.44
C LEU A 167 4.20 0.47 -16.82
N GLU A 168 5.00 1.46 -17.22
CA GLU A 168 4.91 2.01 -18.58
C GLU A 168 5.07 0.92 -19.65
N GLY A 169 4.21 0.98 -20.67
CA GLY A 169 4.12 -0.01 -21.74
C GLY A 169 3.39 -1.31 -21.36
N ARG A 170 3.00 -1.48 -20.08
CA ARG A 170 2.31 -2.68 -19.56
C ARG A 170 0.85 -2.46 -19.21
N ILE A 171 0.43 -1.21 -19.03
CA ILE A 171 -0.92 -0.81 -18.61
C ILE A 171 -1.49 0.23 -19.58
N SER A 172 -2.81 0.37 -19.60
CA SER A 172 -3.50 1.22 -20.58
C SER A 172 -3.45 2.70 -20.22
N GLY A 173 -3.27 3.03 -18.94
CA GLY A 173 -2.91 4.38 -18.54
C GLY A 173 -2.75 4.60 -17.04
N VAL A 174 -2.38 5.82 -16.69
CA VAL A 174 -2.17 6.34 -15.34
C VAL A 174 -2.94 7.65 -15.20
N VAL A 175 -3.83 7.73 -14.22
CA VAL A 175 -4.39 8.98 -13.75
C VAL A 175 -3.41 9.56 -12.74
N ASP A 176 -2.81 10.71 -13.04
CA ASP A 176 -1.93 11.46 -12.14
C ASP A 176 -2.75 12.50 -11.39
N GLY A 177 -2.92 12.25 -10.11
CA GLY A 177 -3.46 13.20 -9.14
C GLY A 177 -2.43 13.47 -8.05
N GLY A 178 -1.16 13.69 -8.40
CA GLY A 178 -0.13 14.09 -7.45
C GLY A 178 0.25 13.05 -6.40
N ALA A 179 0.79 13.52 -5.27
CA ALA A 179 1.27 12.67 -4.18
C ALA A 179 0.13 12.11 -3.33
N THR A 180 0.29 10.87 -2.87
CA THR A 180 -0.63 10.24 -1.91
C THR A 180 -0.44 10.80 -0.50
N GLY A 181 -1.49 10.81 0.33
CA GLY A 181 -1.45 11.42 1.66
C GLY A 181 -0.75 10.57 2.75
N VAL A 182 -1.26 9.38 3.02
CA VAL A 182 -0.83 8.49 4.13
C VAL A 182 0.50 7.79 3.83
N GLY A 183 0.78 7.47 2.55
CA GLY A 183 2.03 6.86 2.10
C GLY A 183 2.24 5.38 2.44
N VAL A 184 1.46 4.80 3.36
CA VAL A 184 1.39 3.34 3.59
C VAL A 184 0.01 2.80 3.21
N GLU A 185 -0.08 1.50 2.93
CA GLU A 185 -1.34 0.86 2.54
C GLU A 185 -2.38 0.87 3.68
N SER A 186 -3.66 0.66 3.31
CA SER A 186 -4.77 0.57 4.24
C SER A 186 -4.58 -0.50 5.33
N THR A 187 -5.14 -0.21 6.50
CA THR A 187 -5.38 -1.22 7.54
C THR A 187 -6.35 -2.25 7.00
N VAL A 188 -6.05 -3.54 7.15
CA VAL A 188 -6.93 -4.64 6.72
C VAL A 188 -7.51 -5.31 7.95
N LEU A 189 -8.82 -5.17 8.12
CA LEU A 189 -9.57 -5.74 9.23
C LEU A 189 -10.43 -6.91 8.74
N ASP A 190 -10.15 -8.11 9.24
CA ASP A 190 -11.00 -9.26 9.06
C ASP A 190 -12.24 -9.15 9.95
N CYS A 191 -13.41 -9.09 9.33
CA CYS A 191 -14.70 -9.00 10.00
C CYS A 191 -15.54 -10.28 9.83
N THR A 192 -14.97 -11.38 9.33
CA THR A 192 -15.71 -12.65 9.20
C THR A 192 -15.81 -13.41 10.53
N GLU A 193 -15.03 -13.01 11.53
CA GLU A 193 -14.98 -13.62 12.87
C GLU A 193 -15.74 -12.78 13.91
N GLU A 194 -16.09 -13.39 15.06
CA GLU A 194 -16.80 -12.70 16.15
C GLU A 194 -16.01 -11.51 16.72
N ILE A 195 -14.68 -11.70 16.86
CA ILE A 195 -13.74 -10.66 17.26
C ILE A 195 -12.93 -10.29 16.02
N PRO A 196 -13.10 -9.08 15.45
CA PRO A 196 -12.36 -8.68 14.27
C PRO A 196 -10.85 -8.73 14.48
N ILE A 197 -10.11 -9.03 13.40
CA ILE A 197 -8.67 -9.27 13.43
C ILE A 197 -7.96 -8.36 12.43
N ILE A 198 -6.99 -7.57 12.88
CA ILE A 198 -6.12 -6.79 12.01
C ILE A 198 -5.12 -7.75 11.36
N LEU A 199 -5.29 -7.97 10.06
CA LEU A 199 -4.38 -8.78 9.25
C LEU A 199 -3.21 -7.96 8.69
N ARG A 200 -3.41 -6.65 8.54
CA ARG A 200 -2.36 -5.74 8.10
C ARG A 200 -2.50 -4.39 8.78
N PRO A 201 -1.47 -3.89 9.46
CA PRO A 201 -1.48 -2.54 9.99
C PRO A 201 -1.30 -1.50 8.88
N GLY A 202 -1.95 -0.36 9.05
CA GLY A 202 -1.98 0.76 8.11
C GLY A 202 -2.41 2.05 8.78
N GLY A 203 -3.08 2.93 8.03
CA GLY A 203 -3.45 4.28 8.51
C GLY A 203 -4.47 4.35 9.65
N ILE A 204 -5.24 3.27 9.92
CA ILE A 204 -6.15 3.19 11.07
C ILE A 204 -5.54 2.26 12.13
N THR A 205 -5.36 2.78 13.34
CA THR A 205 -4.74 2.06 14.46
C THR A 205 -5.70 1.09 15.16
N GLN A 206 -5.15 0.11 15.88
CA GLN A 206 -5.95 -0.80 16.70
C GLN A 206 -6.81 -0.05 17.71
N LYS A 207 -6.24 0.97 18.38
CA LYS A 207 -6.94 1.77 19.38
C LYS A 207 -8.15 2.51 18.80
N GLU A 208 -8.02 3.06 17.59
CA GLU A 208 -9.14 3.72 16.90
C GLU A 208 -10.26 2.73 16.57
N LEU A 209 -9.93 1.52 16.11
CA LEU A 209 -10.91 0.47 15.88
C LEU A 209 -11.60 0.05 17.19
N GLU A 210 -10.83 -0.14 18.27
CA GLU A 210 -11.35 -0.55 19.57
C GLU A 210 -12.32 0.46 20.18
N ASN A 211 -12.09 1.75 19.95
CA ASN A 211 -13.00 2.81 20.38
C ASN A 211 -14.38 2.72 19.71
N VAL A 212 -14.48 2.11 18.52
CA VAL A 212 -15.74 2.01 17.75
C VAL A 212 -16.45 0.68 18.01
N ILE A 213 -15.71 -0.43 18.03
CA ILE A 213 -16.28 -1.79 18.02
C ILE A 213 -15.90 -2.66 19.22
N GLY A 214 -15.18 -2.11 20.20
CA GLY A 214 -14.65 -2.87 21.32
C GLY A 214 -13.47 -3.75 20.91
N PRO A 215 -13.21 -4.88 21.59
CA PRO A 215 -11.97 -5.65 21.40
C PRO A 215 -11.68 -6.02 19.94
N VAL A 216 -10.43 -5.78 19.51
CA VAL A 216 -9.88 -6.15 18.21
C VAL A 216 -8.59 -6.94 18.42
N LYS A 217 -8.38 -8.01 17.65
CA LYS A 217 -7.14 -8.79 17.70
C LYS A 217 -6.17 -8.29 16.63
N VAL A 218 -4.88 -8.55 16.84
CA VAL A 218 -3.85 -8.41 15.81
C VAL A 218 -3.41 -9.81 15.40
N ASP A 219 -3.32 -10.07 14.10
CA ASP A 219 -2.97 -11.39 13.58
C ASP A 219 -1.57 -11.82 14.03
N ARG A 220 -1.44 -13.09 14.45
CA ARG A 220 -0.16 -13.63 14.93
C ARG A 220 0.85 -13.86 13.81
N ALA A 221 0.42 -14.01 12.56
CA ALA A 221 1.32 -14.15 11.42
C ALA A 221 2.06 -12.84 11.08
N LEU A 222 1.59 -11.68 11.57
CA LEU A 222 2.40 -10.46 11.64
C LEU A 222 3.64 -10.63 12.53
N ILE A 223 3.66 -11.68 13.35
CA ILE A 223 4.71 -12.06 14.30
C ILE A 223 5.42 -13.36 13.86
N SER A 224 4.86 -14.18 12.95
CA SER A 224 5.51 -15.42 12.45
C SER A 224 5.02 -15.94 11.07
N ASP A 225 5.94 -16.24 10.15
CA ASP A 225 5.71 -16.54 8.71
C ASP A 225 5.09 -17.92 8.32
N LYS A 226 4.31 -18.59 9.18
CA LYS A 226 3.95 -20.02 8.95
C LYS A 226 2.57 -20.32 8.32
N GLU A 227 1.74 -19.32 8.00
CA GLU A 227 0.38 -19.55 7.48
C GLU A 227 0.12 -18.96 6.08
N ALA A 228 -0.85 -19.51 5.36
CA ALA A 228 -1.26 -19.01 4.03
C ALA A 228 -1.87 -17.60 4.13
N PRO A 229 -1.55 -16.68 3.20
CA PRO A 229 -1.90 -15.28 3.35
C PRO A 229 -3.40 -15.05 3.14
N LYS A 230 -4.10 -14.62 4.21
CA LYS A 230 -5.48 -14.13 4.13
C LYS A 230 -5.60 -12.70 3.58
N SER A 231 -4.48 -11.97 3.47
CA SER A 231 -4.44 -10.59 2.99
C SER A 231 -3.17 -10.29 2.19
N PRO A 232 -3.16 -9.23 1.34
CA PRO A 232 -1.99 -8.89 0.54
C PRO A 232 -0.76 -8.48 1.39
N GLY A 233 0.41 -8.97 0.99
CA GLY A 233 1.71 -8.52 1.51
C GLY A 233 2.25 -9.30 2.70
N MET A 234 1.91 -10.59 2.85
CA MET A 234 2.33 -11.42 4.00
C MET A 234 3.32 -12.57 3.68
N LYS A 235 3.71 -12.81 2.42
CA LYS A 235 4.40 -14.07 2.03
C LYS A 235 5.82 -13.92 1.44
N TYR A 236 6.24 -12.71 1.07
CA TYR A 236 7.51 -12.46 0.36
C TYR A 236 8.23 -11.22 0.86
N THR A 237 9.53 -11.09 0.55
CA THR A 237 10.22 -9.79 0.63
C THR A 237 9.43 -8.80 -0.21
N HIS A 238 8.83 -7.83 0.46
CA HIS A 238 7.95 -6.84 -0.11
C HIS A 238 8.50 -5.48 0.26
N TYR A 239 8.34 -4.53 -0.67
CA TYR A 239 8.77 -3.15 -0.50
C TYR A 239 10.29 -2.92 -0.52
N ALA A 240 11.05 -3.90 -1.03
CA ALA A 240 12.49 -3.82 -1.03
C ALA A 240 12.99 -2.90 -2.17
N PRO A 241 13.87 -1.92 -1.88
CA PRO A 241 14.65 -1.24 -2.90
C PRO A 241 15.63 -2.22 -3.59
N ASP A 242 16.34 -1.76 -4.62
CA ASP A 242 17.22 -2.62 -5.40
C ASP A 242 18.46 -3.05 -4.59
N ALA A 243 18.95 -2.17 -3.70
CA ALA A 243 20.01 -2.48 -2.75
C ALA A 243 19.46 -3.20 -1.48
N PRO A 244 20.20 -4.16 -0.89
CA PRO A 244 19.83 -4.78 0.38
C PRO A 244 19.66 -3.75 1.50
N LEU A 245 18.66 -3.96 2.36
CA LEU A 245 18.38 -3.08 3.50
C LEU A 245 18.59 -3.80 4.82
N VAL A 246 19.25 -3.14 5.77
CA VAL A 246 19.37 -3.54 7.18
C VAL A 246 18.75 -2.51 8.10
N ILE A 247 18.07 -2.96 9.15
CA ILE A 247 17.56 -2.09 10.20
C ILE A 247 18.52 -2.14 11.39
N VAL A 248 18.87 -0.98 11.92
CA VAL A 248 19.70 -0.86 13.12
C VAL A 248 18.87 -0.24 14.24
N ASP A 249 18.82 -0.96 15.36
CA ASP A 249 18.11 -0.59 16.58
C ASP A 249 19.14 -0.35 17.69
N GLY A 250 19.50 0.92 17.92
CA GLY A 250 20.54 1.28 18.87
C GLY A 250 20.85 2.78 18.88
N SER A 251 21.86 3.16 19.65
CA SER A 251 22.33 4.56 19.73
C SER A 251 22.91 5.07 18.40
N SER A 252 22.98 6.39 18.22
CA SER A 252 23.58 6.99 17.02
C SER A 252 25.05 6.61 16.82
N ASP A 253 25.82 6.44 17.91
CA ASP A 253 27.21 5.98 17.84
C ASP A 253 27.29 4.53 17.34
N PHE A 254 26.41 3.66 17.84
CA PHE A 254 26.30 2.30 17.35
C PHE A 254 25.90 2.27 15.88
N PHE A 255 24.91 3.07 15.49
CA PHE A 255 24.48 3.21 14.10
C PHE A 255 25.63 3.61 13.17
N GLN A 256 26.43 4.62 13.56
CA GLN A 256 27.61 5.02 12.81
C GLN A 256 28.64 3.89 12.72
N SER A 257 28.85 3.11 13.78
CA SER A 257 29.77 1.97 13.75
C SER A 257 29.36 0.89 12.73
N ILE A 258 28.05 0.70 12.50
CA ILE A 258 27.54 -0.23 11.48
C ILE A 258 27.78 0.33 10.07
N ILE A 259 27.62 1.64 9.87
CA ILE A 259 27.97 2.30 8.61
C ILE A 259 29.46 2.10 8.31
N ASP A 260 30.32 2.40 9.28
CA ASP A 260 31.77 2.29 9.16
C ASP A 260 32.19 0.84 8.86
N HIS A 261 31.56 -0.14 9.50
CA HIS A 261 31.79 -1.56 9.25
C HIS A 261 31.56 -1.96 7.77
N TYR A 262 30.49 -1.47 7.14
CA TYR A 262 30.24 -1.75 5.71
C TYR A 262 31.17 -0.97 4.79
N LYS A 263 31.53 0.26 5.16
CA LYS A 263 32.53 1.06 4.42
C LYS A 263 33.92 0.43 4.44
N ASP A 264 34.33 -0.13 5.58
CA ASP A 264 35.60 -0.87 5.72
C ASP A 264 35.65 -2.13 4.84
N GLN A 265 34.49 -2.68 4.45
CA GLN A 265 34.36 -3.76 3.47
C GLN A 265 34.36 -3.26 2.01
N GLY A 266 34.55 -1.95 1.80
CA GLY A 266 34.53 -1.33 0.47
C GLY A 266 33.14 -1.14 -0.12
N LYS A 267 32.07 -1.19 0.69
CA LYS A 267 30.70 -0.94 0.23
C LYS A 267 30.35 0.54 0.30
N ARG A 268 29.55 1.01 -0.65
CA ARG A 268 28.88 2.31 -0.62
C ARG A 268 27.60 2.17 0.18
N VAL A 269 27.47 3.01 1.20
CA VAL A 269 26.40 2.90 2.20
C VAL A 269 25.40 4.04 2.01
N GLY A 270 24.14 3.68 1.79
CA GLY A 270 23.00 4.58 1.91
C GLY A 270 22.44 4.55 3.33
N VAL A 271 21.99 5.69 3.85
CA VAL A 271 21.37 5.80 5.18
C VAL A 271 19.95 6.34 5.06
N LEU A 272 18.97 5.56 5.53
CA LEU A 272 17.59 6.00 5.70
C LEU A 272 17.40 6.48 7.14
N THR A 273 17.12 7.76 7.31
CA THR A 273 17.06 8.41 8.63
C THR A 273 15.96 9.47 8.70
N THR A 274 15.86 10.21 9.81
CA THR A 274 14.94 11.33 9.96
C THR A 274 15.66 12.68 9.82
N SER A 275 14.88 13.74 9.62
CA SER A 275 15.37 15.12 9.49
C SER A 275 16.30 15.56 10.63
N GLU A 276 16.04 15.06 11.83
CA GLU A 276 16.83 15.34 13.03
C GLU A 276 18.25 14.77 12.95
N HIS A 277 18.46 13.74 12.13
CA HIS A 277 19.71 13.00 12.01
C HIS A 277 20.36 13.12 10.61
N GLU A 278 19.84 13.99 9.74
CA GLU A 278 20.33 14.19 8.36
C GLU A 278 21.84 14.45 8.29
N ASN A 279 22.38 15.23 9.23
CA ASN A 279 23.80 15.60 9.28
C ASN A 279 24.59 14.85 10.38
N VAL A 280 23.98 13.85 11.00
CA VAL A 280 24.60 13.07 12.09
C VAL A 280 25.48 11.96 11.53
N TYR A 281 25.03 11.30 10.46
CA TYR A 281 25.68 10.10 9.92
C TYR A 281 26.58 10.40 8.72
N LYS A 282 27.74 9.72 8.66
CA LYS A 282 28.73 9.85 7.58
C LYS A 282 28.62 8.69 6.58
N ALA A 283 27.69 8.80 5.65
CA ALA A 283 27.43 7.80 4.62
C ALA A 283 27.72 8.33 3.20
N ASP A 284 27.58 7.49 2.17
CA ASP A 284 27.74 7.88 0.77
C ASP A 284 26.47 8.53 0.21
N ALA A 285 25.31 8.14 0.73
CA ALA A 285 24.03 8.80 0.53
C ALA A 285 23.25 8.84 1.85
N VAL A 286 22.61 9.97 2.15
CA VAL A 286 21.71 10.11 3.30
C VAL A 286 20.36 10.59 2.78
N ILE A 287 19.30 9.83 3.07
CA ILE A 287 17.94 10.15 2.65
C ILE A 287 17.07 10.22 3.90
N THR A 288 16.41 11.36 4.09
CA THR A 288 15.46 11.55 5.16
C THR A 288 14.08 11.04 4.73
N CYS A 289 13.37 10.39 5.66
CA CYS A 289 11.99 9.93 5.42
C CYS A 289 10.95 10.69 6.22
N GLY A 290 11.30 11.78 6.89
CA GLY A 290 10.36 12.56 7.71
C GLY A 290 10.98 12.96 9.04
N SER A 291 10.15 13.24 10.03
CA SER A 291 10.57 13.63 11.38
C SER A 291 10.31 12.51 12.39
N ARG A 292 11.28 12.25 13.26
CA ARG A 292 11.15 11.29 14.36
C ARG A 292 10.07 11.70 15.36
N SER A 293 9.85 13.01 15.52
CA SER A 293 8.78 13.56 16.37
C SER A 293 7.38 13.44 15.76
N ASN A 294 7.29 13.16 14.45
CA ASN A 294 6.03 13.02 13.73
C ASN A 294 6.08 11.83 12.75
N LEU A 295 5.80 10.62 13.27
CA LEU A 295 5.85 9.37 12.49
C LEU A 295 4.85 9.31 11.34
N GLU A 296 3.82 10.15 11.31
CA GLU A 296 2.94 10.24 10.13
C GLU A 296 3.73 10.73 8.91
N THR A 297 4.64 11.70 9.09
CA THR A 297 5.53 12.14 8.01
C THR A 297 6.48 11.04 7.56
N VAL A 298 6.86 10.14 8.47
CA VAL A 298 7.64 8.94 8.16
C VAL A 298 6.84 7.99 7.28
N ALA A 299 5.60 7.71 7.64
CA ALA A 299 4.71 6.88 6.84
C ALA A 299 4.47 7.47 5.44
N THR A 300 4.24 8.78 5.34
CA THR A 300 3.99 9.49 4.07
C THR A 300 5.16 9.34 3.09
N HIS A 301 6.40 9.54 3.55
CA HIS A 301 7.56 9.56 2.65
C HIS A 301 8.33 8.24 2.58
N LEU A 302 8.02 7.23 3.42
CA LEU A 302 8.79 5.98 3.50
C LEU A 302 9.08 5.36 2.13
N TYR A 303 8.06 5.14 1.30
CA TYR A 303 8.27 4.50 -0.01
C TYR A 303 8.96 5.41 -1.01
N GLU A 304 8.76 6.72 -0.95
CA GLU A 304 9.51 7.66 -1.78
C GLU A 304 10.99 7.61 -1.42
N SER A 305 11.33 7.70 -0.12
CA SER A 305 12.70 7.62 0.36
C SER A 305 13.37 6.29 0.00
N LEU A 306 12.65 5.16 0.12
CA LEU A 306 13.15 3.86 -0.32
C LEU A 306 13.42 3.83 -1.83
N ARG A 307 12.52 4.39 -2.64
CA ARG A 307 12.69 4.45 -4.10
C ARG A 307 13.83 5.37 -4.52
N SER A 308 14.09 6.45 -3.80
CA SER A 308 15.19 7.37 -4.08
C SER A 308 16.57 6.70 -3.98
N PHE A 309 16.71 5.61 -3.20
CA PHE A 309 17.95 4.84 -3.19
C PHE A 309 18.22 4.10 -4.50
N ASN A 310 17.21 3.80 -5.32
CA ASN A 310 17.43 3.18 -6.63
C ASN A 310 18.07 4.17 -7.62
N GLU A 311 18.02 5.47 -7.33
CA GLU A 311 18.72 6.52 -8.09
C GLU A 311 20.11 6.81 -7.49
N CYS A 312 20.42 6.21 -6.33
CA CYS A 312 21.71 6.32 -5.67
C CYS A 312 22.59 5.12 -6.01
N ASP A 313 23.90 5.35 -6.13
CA ASP A 313 24.86 4.30 -6.41
C ASP A 313 25.37 3.68 -5.09
N VAL A 314 24.47 2.96 -4.39
CA VAL A 314 24.73 2.34 -3.08
C VAL A 314 24.65 0.82 -3.13
N ASP A 315 25.51 0.15 -2.37
CA ASP A 315 25.58 -1.31 -2.31
C ASP A 315 24.78 -1.90 -1.14
N ILE A 316 24.46 -1.08 -0.14
CA ILE A 316 23.64 -1.43 1.03
C ILE A 316 22.96 -0.20 1.62
N ILE A 317 21.75 -0.37 2.15
CA ILE A 317 20.99 0.66 2.86
C ILE A 317 20.95 0.29 4.35
N VAL A 318 21.32 1.22 5.21
CA VAL A 318 21.20 1.12 6.67
C VAL A 318 20.08 2.06 7.11
N SER A 319 19.02 1.50 7.69
CA SER A 319 17.87 2.25 8.18
C SER A 319 17.84 2.31 9.69
N GLU A 320 17.47 3.45 10.25
CA GLU A 320 17.08 3.53 11.66
C GLU A 320 15.82 2.69 11.95
N SER A 321 15.69 2.27 13.21
CA SER A 321 14.43 1.80 13.77
C SER A 321 13.52 2.96 14.20
N PHE A 322 12.22 2.69 14.22
CA PHE A 322 11.17 3.64 14.64
C PHE A 322 10.34 3.02 15.76
N SER A 323 9.68 3.89 16.55
CA SER A 323 8.71 3.42 17.54
C SER A 323 7.58 2.65 16.85
N GLU A 324 7.12 1.56 17.47
CA GLU A 324 5.97 0.78 16.99
C GLU A 324 4.63 1.30 17.53
N GLU A 325 4.60 2.51 18.12
CA GLU A 325 3.35 3.13 18.58
C GLU A 325 2.57 3.77 17.42
N GLY A 326 1.24 3.61 17.42
CA GLY A 326 0.36 4.21 16.43
C GLY A 326 0.69 3.79 14.99
N VAL A 327 0.88 4.77 14.10
CA VAL A 327 1.29 4.54 12.70
C VAL A 327 2.69 3.93 12.58
N GLY A 328 3.52 4.07 13.62
CA GLY A 328 4.86 3.49 13.70
C GLY A 328 4.87 1.97 13.54
N HIS A 329 3.82 1.28 14.00
CA HIS A 329 3.66 -0.15 13.76
C HIS A 329 3.53 -0.47 12.26
N ALA A 330 2.82 0.36 11.50
CA ALA A 330 2.72 0.19 10.05
C ALA A 330 4.06 0.46 9.36
N VAL A 331 4.76 1.54 9.76
CA VAL A 331 6.11 1.88 9.25
C VAL A 331 7.08 0.72 9.48
N MET A 332 7.21 0.25 10.73
CA MET A 332 8.11 -0.86 11.06
C MET A 332 7.69 -2.15 10.36
N ASN A 333 6.40 -2.44 10.21
CA ASN A 333 5.94 -3.60 9.43
C ASN A 333 6.43 -3.56 7.98
N ARG A 334 6.42 -2.39 7.32
CA ARG A 334 6.91 -2.25 5.94
C ARG A 334 8.43 -2.33 5.88
N LEU A 335 9.11 -1.66 6.79
CA LEU A 335 10.57 -1.64 6.84
C LEU A 335 11.15 -3.03 7.11
N MET A 336 10.57 -3.79 8.06
CA MET A 336 10.98 -5.17 8.35
C MET A 336 10.84 -6.07 7.12
N LYS A 337 9.76 -5.92 6.35
CA LYS A 337 9.56 -6.67 5.09
C LYS A 337 10.54 -6.26 4.00
N ALA A 338 10.86 -4.97 3.89
CA ALA A 338 11.87 -4.46 2.96
C ALA A 338 13.27 -5.00 3.33
N ALA A 339 13.56 -5.12 4.62
CA ALA A 339 14.81 -5.66 5.16
C ALA A 339 14.92 -7.18 5.10
N GLY A 340 13.87 -7.91 4.69
CA GLY A 340 13.81 -9.36 4.84
C GLY A 340 14.02 -9.82 6.29
N HIS A 341 13.52 -9.04 7.24
CA HIS A 341 13.68 -9.23 8.69
C HIS A 341 15.14 -9.16 9.20
N HIS A 342 16.05 -8.54 8.45
CA HIS A 342 17.44 -8.35 8.88
C HIS A 342 17.56 -7.13 9.82
N VAL A 343 17.69 -7.40 11.13
CA VAL A 343 17.80 -6.39 12.18
C VAL A 343 19.07 -6.60 13.01
N ILE A 344 19.84 -5.54 13.21
CA ILE A 344 20.99 -5.48 14.10
C ILE A 344 20.61 -4.65 15.33
N LYS A 345 20.78 -5.21 16.53
CA LYS A 345 20.39 -4.56 17.79
C LYS A 345 21.59 -4.36 18.72
N GLN A 346 21.60 -3.25 19.45
CA GLN A 346 22.53 -2.97 20.55
C GLN A 346 22.04 -3.51 21.89
#